data_AF-A0A238KF55-F1
#
_entry.id   AF-A0A238KF55-F1
#
_cell.length_a   1.000
_cell.length_b   1.000
_cell.length_c   1.000
_cell.angle_alpha   90.00
_cell.angle_beta   90.00
_cell.angle_gamma   90.00
#
_symmetry.space_group_name_H-M   'P 1'
#
loop_
_entity.id
_entity.type
_entity.pdbx_description
1 polymer ?
#
loop_
_entity_poly.entity_id
_entity_poly.type
_entity_poly.pdbx_seq_one_letter_code
_entity_poly.pdbx_strand_id
1 'polypeptide(L)'
;MTASNLRPFTAEEAALIERFPLPKGVPDAVVNKSQLEVGLGVSGTTISAWLRRGENPLPFETAGANGRSYEFRLSLAFAWMKAMRADEESAKAAGDAATAQLSLALLGGETASGESGKMSLTDQRKLLELEAIRRVEAEKRNNLIRFEDVQAGIEDVFAAIRDGLDALPDRLARELGLEGRDLEKVERACDDVLSQAAQKVHEVVGDGRESDGNAL
;
A
#
# COMPACT_ATOMS: atom_id res chain seq x y z
N MET A 1 46.48 -16.86 -7.31
CA MET A 1 47.17 -15.57 -7.14
C MET A 1 47.67 -15.12 -8.49
N THR A 2 46.93 -14.25 -9.16
CA THR A 2 47.42 -13.52 -10.33
C THR A 2 46.95 -12.09 -10.13
N ALA A 3 47.86 -11.25 -9.63
CA ALA A 3 47.72 -9.81 -9.74
C ALA A 3 47.73 -9.49 -11.24
N SER A 4 46.55 -9.44 -11.85
CA SER A 4 46.41 -8.91 -13.20
C SER A 4 46.94 -7.48 -13.19
N ASN A 5 47.90 -7.19 -14.06
CA ASN A 5 48.37 -5.85 -14.39
C ASN A 5 47.18 -5.02 -14.89
N LEU A 6 46.41 -4.49 -13.96
CA LEU A 6 45.30 -3.59 -14.22
C LEU A 6 45.88 -2.25 -14.64
N ARG A 7 45.33 -1.66 -15.71
CA ARG A 7 45.72 -0.30 -16.11
C ARG A 7 45.50 0.65 -14.93
N PRO A 8 46.38 1.66 -14.73
CA PRO A 8 46.08 2.73 -13.79
C PRO A 8 44.77 3.40 -14.21
N PHE A 9 43.94 3.75 -13.23
CA PHE A 9 42.72 4.53 -13.49
C PHE A 9 43.09 5.87 -14.11
N THR A 10 42.27 6.35 -15.04
CA THR A 10 42.35 7.76 -15.46
C THR A 10 41.90 8.65 -14.29
N ALA A 11 42.27 9.94 -14.33
CA ALA A 11 41.88 10.90 -13.29
C ALA A 11 40.35 10.99 -13.13
N GLU A 12 39.61 10.86 -14.24
CA GLU A 12 38.15 10.87 -14.27
C GLU A 12 37.55 9.60 -13.65
N GLU A 13 38.12 8.43 -13.95
CA GLU A 13 37.70 7.14 -13.37
C GLU A 13 37.96 7.08 -11.87
N ALA A 14 39.10 7.61 -11.41
CA ALA A 14 39.44 7.67 -10.00
C ALA A 14 38.47 8.57 -9.21
N ALA A 15 38.14 9.75 -9.76
CA ALA A 15 37.17 10.66 -9.14
C ALA A 15 35.76 10.05 -9.05
N LEU A 16 35.36 9.26 -10.07
CA LEU A 16 34.09 8.55 -10.09
C LEU A 16 34.00 7.49 -8.98
N ILE A 17 35.08 6.72 -8.80
CA ILE A 17 35.18 5.68 -7.77
C ILE A 17 35.22 6.29 -6.37
N GLU A 18 35.88 7.43 -6.20
CA GLU A 18 35.87 8.18 -4.94
C GLU A 18 34.45 8.66 -4.58
N ARG A 19 33.70 9.15 -5.58
CA ARG A 19 32.32 9.60 -5.40
C ARG A 19 31.35 8.45 -5.11
N PHE A 20 31.58 7.27 -5.69
CA PHE A 20 30.73 6.09 -5.54
C PHE A 20 31.55 4.82 -5.26
N PRO A 21 32.08 4.67 -4.03
CA PRO A 21 32.93 3.54 -3.69
C PRO A 21 32.14 2.24 -3.62
N LEU A 22 32.82 1.12 -3.85
CA LEU A 22 32.24 -0.21 -3.65
C LEU A 22 31.82 -0.41 -2.18
N PRO A 23 30.76 -1.20 -1.94
CA PRO A 23 30.36 -1.58 -0.57
C PRO A 23 31.51 -2.24 0.19
N LYS A 24 31.58 -1.99 1.51
CA LYS A 24 32.64 -2.50 2.38
C LYS A 24 32.77 -4.03 2.27
N GLY A 25 33.98 -4.50 1.95
CA GLY A 25 34.30 -5.94 1.88
C GLY A 25 34.28 -6.54 0.46
N VAL A 26 33.94 -5.79 -0.58
CA VAL A 26 33.98 -6.26 -1.97
C VAL A 26 35.36 -5.98 -2.58
N PRO A 27 36.15 -7.00 -2.96
CA PRO A 27 37.41 -6.78 -3.66
C PRO A 27 37.16 -6.30 -5.09
N ASP A 28 37.99 -5.37 -5.56
CA ASP A 28 37.95 -4.98 -6.97
C ASP A 28 38.55 -6.09 -7.83
N ALA A 29 37.83 -6.46 -8.89
CA ALA A 29 38.19 -7.57 -9.76
C ALA A 29 37.75 -7.29 -11.20
N VAL A 30 38.47 -7.91 -12.15
CA VAL A 30 38.05 -7.97 -13.54
C VAL A 30 36.99 -9.06 -13.67
N VAL A 31 35.82 -8.69 -14.16
CA VAL A 31 34.67 -9.56 -14.35
C VAL A 31 34.26 -9.59 -15.82
N ASN A 32 33.80 -10.75 -16.28
CA ASN A 32 33.19 -10.86 -17.59
C ASN A 32 31.74 -10.34 -17.57
N LYS A 33 31.11 -10.22 -18.74
CA LYS A 33 29.73 -9.74 -18.86
C LYS A 33 28.74 -10.48 -17.95
N SER A 34 28.75 -11.82 -17.93
CA SER A 34 27.83 -12.62 -17.11
C SER A 34 28.05 -12.44 -15.61
N GLN A 35 29.30 -12.28 -15.18
CA GLN A 35 29.64 -11.98 -13.79
C GLN A 35 29.21 -10.56 -13.40
N LEU A 36 29.30 -9.60 -14.33
CA LEU A 36 28.85 -8.24 -14.11
C LEU A 36 27.31 -8.15 -13.97
N GLU A 37 26.56 -8.96 -14.73
CA GLU A 37 25.10 -9.09 -14.60
C GLU A 37 24.71 -9.48 -13.17
N VAL A 38 25.38 -10.51 -12.64
CA VAL A 38 25.16 -10.98 -11.26
C VAL A 38 25.62 -9.94 -10.23
N GLY A 39 26.79 -9.34 -10.43
CA GLY A 39 27.37 -8.38 -9.48
C GLY A 39 26.58 -7.07 -9.36
N LEU A 40 25.99 -6.59 -10.45
CA LEU A 40 25.19 -5.37 -10.47
C LEU A 40 23.67 -5.60 -10.35
N GLY A 41 23.23 -6.87 -10.41
CA GLY A 41 21.81 -7.23 -10.35
C GLY A 41 21.02 -6.73 -11.57
N VAL A 42 21.60 -6.77 -12.76
CA VAL A 42 20.98 -6.31 -14.01
C VAL A 42 21.05 -7.38 -15.10
N SER A 43 20.14 -7.32 -16.07
CA SER A 43 20.13 -8.27 -17.18
C SER A 43 21.23 -7.98 -18.20
N GLY A 44 21.68 -9.02 -18.92
CA GLY A 44 22.63 -8.86 -20.03
C GLY A 44 22.16 -7.96 -21.16
N THR A 45 20.85 -7.80 -21.34
CA THR A 45 20.27 -6.85 -22.30
C THR A 45 20.50 -5.41 -21.86
N THR A 46 20.36 -5.11 -20.57
CA THR A 46 20.66 -3.80 -19.99
C THR A 46 22.15 -3.45 -20.13
N ILE A 47 23.06 -4.37 -19.84
CA ILE A 47 24.50 -4.14 -20.03
C ILE A 47 24.82 -3.88 -21.51
N SER A 48 24.18 -4.62 -22.42
CA SER A 48 24.36 -4.42 -23.87
C SER A 48 23.84 -3.04 -24.31
N ALA A 49 22.77 -2.55 -23.70
CA ALA A 49 22.24 -1.21 -23.96
C ALA A 49 23.21 -0.13 -23.44
N TRP A 50 23.79 -0.32 -22.24
CA TRP A 50 24.76 0.62 -21.68
C TRP A 50 26.05 0.69 -22.49
N LEU A 51 26.52 -0.42 -23.07
CA LEU A 51 27.65 -0.43 -24.00
C LEU A 51 27.37 0.33 -25.30
N ARG A 52 26.10 0.47 -25.69
CA ARG A 52 25.66 1.18 -26.91
C ARG A 52 25.27 2.62 -26.64
N ARG A 53 25.38 3.10 -25.40
CA ARG A 53 25.07 4.49 -25.04
C ARG A 53 26.12 5.40 -25.67
N GLY A 54 25.69 6.39 -26.47
CA GLY A 54 26.58 7.18 -27.31
C GLY A 54 27.58 8.05 -26.54
N GLU A 55 27.07 8.98 -25.72
CA GLU A 55 27.91 10.01 -25.08
C GLU A 55 28.69 9.51 -23.86
N ASN A 56 28.22 8.46 -23.20
CA ASN A 56 28.86 7.88 -22.02
C ASN A 56 28.58 6.37 -21.97
N PRO A 57 29.33 5.54 -22.71
CA PRO A 57 29.17 4.09 -22.68
C PRO A 57 29.72 3.50 -21.39
N LEU A 58 29.24 2.29 -21.04
CA LEU A 58 29.77 1.52 -19.92
C LEU A 58 31.30 1.30 -20.10
N PRO A 59 32.14 1.70 -19.13
CA PRO A 59 33.59 1.53 -19.23
C PRO A 59 33.99 0.05 -19.26
N PHE A 60 34.85 -0.32 -20.19
CA PHE A 60 35.43 -1.66 -20.31
C PHE A 60 36.96 -1.59 -20.39
N GLU A 61 37.60 -2.67 -19.95
CA GLU A 61 39.06 -2.84 -20.02
C GLU A 61 39.47 -3.40 -21.38
N THR A 62 38.82 -4.49 -21.78
CA THR A 62 39.06 -5.18 -23.05
C THR A 62 37.74 -5.28 -23.82
N ALA A 63 37.74 -4.76 -25.05
CA ALA A 63 36.59 -4.90 -25.95
C ALA A 63 36.40 -6.37 -26.33
N GLY A 64 35.17 -6.88 -26.23
CA GLY A 64 34.83 -8.19 -26.75
C GLY A 64 34.83 -8.18 -28.29
N ALA A 65 35.54 -9.13 -28.89
CA ALA A 65 35.56 -9.38 -30.34
C ALA A 65 35.16 -10.83 -30.62
N ASN A 66 35.06 -11.25 -31.88
CA ASN A 66 34.68 -12.62 -32.26
C ASN A 66 35.56 -13.66 -31.52
N GLY A 67 34.97 -14.33 -30.52
CA GLY A 67 35.65 -15.35 -29.68
C GLY A 67 36.27 -14.84 -28.36
N ARG A 68 36.14 -13.56 -27.99
CA ARG A 68 36.62 -12.98 -26.72
C ARG A 68 35.49 -12.26 -25.98
N SER A 69 35.30 -12.58 -24.71
CA SER A 69 34.33 -11.90 -23.84
C SER A 69 34.80 -10.50 -23.45
N TYR A 70 33.86 -9.57 -23.25
CA TYR A 70 34.18 -8.26 -22.65
C TYR A 70 34.68 -8.43 -21.23
N GLU A 71 35.68 -7.63 -20.86
CA GLU A 71 36.24 -7.55 -19.51
C GLU A 71 35.94 -6.18 -18.91
N PHE A 72 35.41 -6.19 -17.70
CA PHE A 72 34.99 -5.00 -16.96
C PHE A 72 35.66 -4.97 -15.60
N ARG A 73 36.03 -3.78 -15.12
CA ARG A 73 36.48 -3.61 -13.74
C ARG A 73 35.27 -3.31 -12.85
N LEU A 74 35.09 -4.09 -11.79
CA LEU A 74 33.90 -4.03 -10.94
C LEU A 74 33.72 -2.67 -10.27
N SER A 75 34.81 -2.09 -9.73
CA SER A 75 34.80 -0.77 -9.09
C SER A 75 34.28 0.33 -10.01
N LEU A 76 34.82 0.36 -11.23
CA LEU A 76 34.49 1.37 -12.23
C LEU A 76 33.07 1.20 -12.78
N ALA A 77 32.66 -0.03 -13.08
CA ALA A 77 31.32 -0.31 -13.58
C ALA A 77 30.23 0.04 -12.54
N PHE A 78 30.49 -0.22 -11.26
CA PHE A 78 29.59 0.16 -10.17
C PHE A 78 29.49 1.67 -10.01
N ALA A 79 30.62 2.36 -9.98
CA ALA A 79 30.68 3.81 -9.84
C ALA A 79 29.98 4.52 -11.00
N TRP A 80 30.19 4.04 -12.23
CA TRP A 80 29.51 4.53 -13.42
C TRP A 80 28.00 4.34 -13.36
N MET A 81 27.54 3.15 -12.98
CA MET A 81 26.10 2.88 -12.84
C MET A 81 25.46 3.82 -11.82
N LYS A 82 26.14 4.09 -10.70
CA LYS A 82 25.65 4.99 -9.66
C LYS A 82 25.59 6.44 -10.13
N ALA A 83 26.63 6.91 -10.81
CA ALA A 83 26.67 8.26 -11.38
C ALA A 83 25.54 8.45 -12.41
N MET A 84 25.42 7.53 -13.35
CA MET A 84 24.35 7.53 -14.36
C MET A 84 22.95 7.58 -13.72
N ARG A 85 22.67 6.75 -12.70
CA ARG A 85 21.37 6.76 -12.02
C ARG A 85 21.12 8.06 -11.26
N ALA A 86 22.15 8.65 -10.66
CA ALA A 86 22.01 9.93 -9.98
C ALA A 86 21.67 11.06 -10.97
N ASP A 87 22.29 11.06 -12.15
CA ASP A 87 21.99 12.03 -13.21
C ASP A 87 20.57 11.83 -13.75
N GLU A 88 20.15 10.60 -14.00
CA GLU A 88 18.78 10.28 -14.45
C GLU A 88 17.71 10.70 -13.43
N GLU A 89 17.94 10.47 -12.13
CA GLU A 89 17.03 10.90 -11.07
C GLU A 89 16.94 12.44 -11.00
N SER A 90 18.07 13.13 -11.15
CA SER A 90 18.11 14.60 -11.15
C SER A 90 17.37 15.20 -12.36
N ALA A 91 17.52 14.59 -13.53
CA ALA A 91 16.84 15.01 -14.75
C ALA A 91 15.33 14.76 -14.67
N LYS A 92 14.93 13.62 -14.08
CA LYS A 92 13.53 13.31 -13.82
C LYS A 92 12.89 14.32 -12.85
N ALA A 93 13.56 14.61 -11.73
CA ALA A 93 13.09 15.61 -10.77
C ALA A 93 12.93 17.00 -11.40
N ALA A 94 13.85 17.40 -12.28
CA ALA A 94 13.74 18.66 -13.03
C ALA A 94 12.55 18.64 -14.02
N GLY A 95 12.32 17.53 -14.71
CA GLY A 95 11.19 17.36 -15.62
C GLY A 95 9.84 17.36 -14.90
N ASP A 96 9.76 16.72 -13.73
CA ASP A 96 8.57 16.71 -12.89
C ASP A 96 8.26 18.13 -12.37
N ALA A 97 9.29 18.88 -11.95
CA ALA A 97 9.14 20.27 -11.52
C ALA A 97 8.68 21.20 -12.66
N ALA A 98 9.24 21.05 -13.86
CA ALA A 98 8.83 21.81 -15.04
C ALA A 98 7.38 21.48 -15.45
N THR A 99 6.99 20.20 -15.39
CA THR A 99 5.63 19.75 -15.68
C THR A 99 4.63 20.33 -14.68
N ALA A 100 4.98 20.33 -13.38
CA ALA A 100 4.17 20.94 -12.33
C ALA A 100 3.99 22.45 -12.57
N GLN A 101 5.05 23.17 -12.93
CA GLN A 101 4.98 24.60 -13.26
C GLN A 101 4.11 24.87 -14.50
N LEU A 102 4.25 24.07 -15.56
CA LEU A 102 3.41 24.19 -16.75
C LEU A 102 1.94 23.93 -16.43
N SER A 103 1.63 22.92 -15.62
CA SER A 103 0.27 22.62 -15.20
C SER A 103 -0.37 23.76 -14.40
N LEU A 104 0.42 24.43 -13.55
CA LEU A 104 -0.01 25.58 -12.78
C LEU A 104 -0.25 26.81 -13.68
N ALA A 105 0.64 27.03 -14.65
CA ALA A 105 0.51 28.13 -15.60
C ALA A 105 -0.72 27.97 -16.52
N LEU A 106 -1.01 26.75 -16.97
CA LEU A 106 -2.18 26.44 -17.79
C LEU A 106 -3.50 26.58 -17.00
N LEU A 107 -3.50 26.26 -15.69
CA LEU A 107 -4.67 26.39 -14.82
C LEU A 107 -4.89 27.83 -14.33
N GLY A 108 -3.82 28.63 -14.24
CA GLY A 108 -3.85 30.03 -13.78
C GLY A 108 -4.19 31.07 -14.86
N GLY A 109 -4.39 30.64 -16.11
CA GLY A 109 -4.87 31.48 -17.19
C GLY A 109 -6.39 31.61 -17.17
N GLU A 110 -6.87 32.72 -16.61
CA GLU A 110 -8.20 33.33 -16.81
C GLU A 110 -9.25 33.21 -15.70
N THR A 111 -9.33 32.19 -14.83
CA THR A 111 -10.18 32.26 -13.62
C THR A 111 -9.81 31.20 -12.58
N ALA A 112 -9.04 31.54 -11.55
CA ALA A 112 -8.93 30.70 -10.35
C ALA A 112 -8.65 31.55 -9.10
N SER A 113 -9.59 32.44 -8.79
CA SER A 113 -9.72 32.99 -7.44
C SER A 113 -10.34 31.91 -6.55
N GLY A 114 -9.59 31.41 -5.57
CA GLY A 114 -10.11 30.59 -4.48
C GLY A 114 -9.21 29.41 -4.14
N GLU A 115 -8.33 29.60 -3.16
CA GLU A 115 -7.85 28.67 -2.10
C GLU A 115 -7.84 27.14 -2.33
N SER A 116 -7.78 26.67 -3.57
CA SER A 116 -7.88 25.25 -3.99
C SER A 116 -6.70 24.81 -4.85
N GLY A 117 -5.71 25.70 -5.04
CA GLY A 117 -4.59 25.53 -5.98
C GLY A 117 -3.50 24.53 -5.57
N LYS A 118 -3.77 23.60 -4.64
CA LYS A 118 -2.74 22.64 -4.19
C LYS A 118 -2.79 21.27 -4.87
N MET A 119 -3.83 20.97 -5.65
CA MET A 119 -3.89 19.70 -6.36
C MET A 119 -4.75 19.82 -7.62
N SER A 120 -4.21 19.42 -8.77
CA SER A 120 -4.95 19.36 -10.04
C SER A 120 -6.20 18.48 -9.89
N LEU A 121 -7.28 18.78 -10.61
CA LEU A 121 -8.52 17.97 -10.57
C LEU A 121 -8.26 16.49 -10.90
N THR A 122 -7.27 16.20 -11.75
CA THR A 122 -6.83 14.83 -12.06
C THR A 122 -6.17 14.16 -10.85
N ASP A 123 -5.38 14.90 -10.07
CA ASP A 123 -4.71 14.40 -8.88
C ASP A 123 -5.68 14.24 -7.71
N GLN A 124 -6.68 15.12 -7.61
CA GLN A 124 -7.82 14.96 -6.71
C GLN A 124 -8.59 13.67 -7.00
N ARG A 125 -8.87 13.37 -8.27
CA ARG A 125 -9.53 12.11 -8.67
C ARG A 125 -8.70 10.88 -8.34
N LYS A 126 -7.39 10.91 -8.63
CA LYS A 126 -6.48 9.80 -8.28
C LYS A 126 -6.36 9.60 -6.77
N LEU A 127 -6.34 10.69 -5.99
CA LEU A 127 -6.29 10.59 -4.53
C LEU A 127 -7.57 9.95 -3.99
N LEU A 128 -8.74 10.37 -4.49
CA LEU A 128 -10.03 9.80 -4.12
C LEU A 128 -10.14 8.32 -4.51
N GLU A 129 -9.64 7.95 -5.70
CA GLU A 129 -9.58 6.54 -6.13
C GLU A 129 -8.64 5.71 -5.24
N LEU A 130 -7.46 6.23 -4.90
CA LEU A 130 -6.53 5.57 -3.99
C LEU A 130 -7.12 5.42 -2.58
N GLU A 131 -7.86 6.41 -2.11
CA GLU A 131 -8.55 6.36 -0.83
C GLU A 131 -9.69 5.34 -0.85
N ALA A 132 -10.47 5.28 -1.94
CA ALA A 132 -11.50 4.27 -2.12
C ALA A 132 -10.92 2.85 -2.15
N ILE A 133 -9.79 2.64 -2.82
CA ILE A 133 -9.10 1.34 -2.85
C ILE A 133 -8.62 0.96 -1.44
N ARG A 134 -8.06 1.91 -0.67
CA ARG A 134 -7.66 1.68 0.73
C ARG A 134 -8.84 1.36 1.64
N ARG A 135 -10.00 2.00 1.43
CA ARG A 135 -11.24 1.69 2.16
C ARG A 135 -11.74 0.28 1.86
N VAL A 136 -11.77 -0.10 0.58
CA VAL A 136 -12.15 -1.46 0.14
C VAL A 136 -11.17 -2.52 0.67
N GLU A 137 -9.88 -2.21 0.72
CA GLU A 137 -8.87 -3.11 1.30
C GLU A 137 -9.00 -3.24 2.82
N ALA A 138 -9.44 -2.17 3.51
CA ALA A 138 -9.72 -2.18 4.95
C ALA A 138 -11.02 -2.94 5.30
N GLU A 139 -12.08 -2.81 4.49
CA GLU A 139 -13.32 -3.59 4.61
C GLU A 139 -13.04 -5.10 4.46
N LYS A 140 -12.18 -5.48 3.51
CA LYS A 140 -11.79 -6.89 3.27
C LYS A 140 -11.03 -7.54 4.42
N ARG A 141 -10.61 -6.80 5.45
CA ARG A 141 -9.92 -7.32 6.65
C ARG A 141 -10.83 -7.50 7.87
N ASN A 142 -12.16 -7.49 7.71
CA ASN A 142 -13.15 -7.69 8.79
C ASN A 142 -13.15 -6.62 9.91
N ASN A 143 -12.69 -5.39 9.64
CA ASN A 143 -12.63 -4.34 10.67
C ASN A 143 -13.62 -3.19 10.51
N LEU A 144 -14.41 -3.15 9.43
CA LEU A 144 -15.40 -2.11 9.17
C LEU A 144 -16.67 -2.77 8.59
N ILE A 145 -17.71 -2.90 9.42
CA ILE A 145 -19.06 -3.32 9.00
C ILE A 145 -19.91 -2.06 8.92
N ARG A 146 -20.76 -1.93 7.90
CA ARG A 146 -21.66 -0.78 7.78
C ARG A 146 -22.61 -0.76 8.97
N PHE A 147 -22.85 0.42 9.54
CA PHE A 147 -23.74 0.57 10.69
C PHE A 147 -25.15 -0.01 10.44
N GLU A 148 -25.69 0.20 9.22
CA GLU A 148 -26.97 -0.36 8.79
C GLU A 148 -27.01 -1.89 8.87
N ASP A 149 -25.93 -2.56 8.48
CA ASP A 149 -25.83 -4.03 8.49
C ASP A 149 -25.74 -4.56 9.93
N VAL A 150 -25.04 -3.84 10.82
CA VAL A 150 -24.98 -4.18 12.26
C VAL A 150 -26.34 -3.97 12.92
N GLN A 151 -27.03 -2.87 12.61
CA GLN A 151 -28.37 -2.59 13.13
C GLN A 151 -29.36 -3.67 12.69
N ALA A 152 -29.39 -4.02 11.41
CA ALA A 152 -30.24 -5.08 10.89
C ALA A 152 -29.91 -6.44 11.54
N GLY A 153 -28.62 -6.78 11.66
CA GLY A 153 -28.21 -8.02 12.29
C GLY A 153 -28.61 -8.11 13.78
N ILE A 154 -28.55 -7.01 14.52
CA ILE A 154 -29.03 -6.97 15.92
C ILE A 154 -30.55 -7.14 15.98
N GLU A 155 -31.31 -6.50 15.09
CA GLU A 155 -32.76 -6.65 15.01
C GLU A 155 -33.17 -8.10 14.71
N ASP A 156 -32.50 -8.74 13.75
CA ASP A 156 -32.72 -10.14 13.38
C ASP A 156 -32.44 -11.09 14.56
N VAL A 157 -31.39 -10.84 15.34
CA VAL A 157 -31.07 -11.65 16.53
C VAL A 157 -32.17 -11.51 17.59
N PHE A 158 -32.64 -10.30 17.86
CA PHE A 158 -33.72 -10.09 18.83
C PHE A 158 -35.06 -10.67 18.35
N ALA A 159 -35.35 -10.60 17.05
CA ALA A 159 -36.53 -11.24 16.46
C ALA A 159 -36.46 -12.77 16.65
N ALA A 160 -35.33 -13.40 16.33
CA ALA A 160 -35.15 -14.84 16.49
C ALA A 160 -35.27 -15.29 17.96
N ILE A 161 -34.79 -14.49 18.92
CA ILE A 161 -34.94 -14.78 20.36
C ILE A 161 -36.42 -14.68 20.77
N ARG A 162 -37.14 -13.65 20.31
CA ARG A 162 -38.58 -13.49 20.59
C ARG A 162 -39.38 -14.67 20.05
N ASP A 163 -39.23 -14.98 18.78
CA ASP A 163 -39.93 -16.09 18.13
C ASP A 163 -39.62 -17.42 18.84
N GLY A 164 -38.38 -17.60 19.30
CA GLY A 164 -37.97 -18.75 20.09
C GLY A 164 -38.65 -18.83 21.46
N LEU A 165 -38.79 -17.70 22.17
CA LEU A 165 -39.46 -17.62 23.47
C LEU A 165 -40.98 -17.79 23.35
N ASP A 166 -41.59 -17.26 22.29
CA ASP A 166 -43.02 -17.40 22.00
C ASP A 166 -43.38 -18.86 21.66
N ALA A 167 -42.51 -19.56 20.94
CA ALA A 167 -42.71 -20.97 20.58
C ALA A 167 -42.31 -21.96 21.69
N LEU A 168 -41.63 -21.50 22.74
CA LEU A 168 -41.09 -22.35 23.79
C LEU A 168 -42.16 -23.04 24.65
N PRO A 169 -43.25 -22.36 25.08
CA PRO A 169 -44.35 -23.00 25.80
C PRO A 169 -44.97 -24.17 25.02
N ASP A 170 -45.30 -23.95 23.75
CA ASP A 170 -45.85 -24.99 22.86
C ASP A 170 -44.90 -26.18 22.70
N ARG A 171 -43.61 -25.89 22.56
CA ARG A 171 -42.58 -26.92 22.46
C ARG A 171 -42.49 -27.74 23.73
N LEU A 172 -42.52 -27.11 24.91
CA LEU A 172 -42.48 -27.79 26.19
C LEU A 172 -43.77 -28.57 26.47
N ALA A 173 -44.93 -28.04 26.08
CA ALA A 173 -46.20 -28.79 26.13
C ALA A 173 -46.11 -30.08 25.33
N ARG A 174 -45.55 -30.02 24.12
CA ARG A 174 -45.40 -31.19 23.24
C ARG A 174 -44.34 -32.20 23.73
N GLU A 175 -43.20 -31.72 24.23
CA GLU A 175 -42.07 -32.58 24.60
C GLU A 175 -42.19 -33.17 26.02
N LEU A 176 -42.78 -32.42 26.96
CA LEU A 176 -42.86 -32.80 28.39
C LEU A 176 -44.29 -33.10 28.85
N GLY A 177 -45.30 -32.89 28.00
CA GLY A 177 -46.71 -33.10 28.35
C GLY A 177 -47.22 -32.10 29.39
N LEU A 178 -46.69 -30.86 29.38
CA LEU A 178 -47.17 -29.79 30.27
C LEU A 178 -48.58 -29.36 29.84
N GLU A 179 -49.51 -29.28 30.81
CA GLU A 179 -50.90 -28.91 30.56
C GLU A 179 -51.41 -27.88 31.58
N GLY A 180 -52.38 -27.07 31.14
CA GLY A 180 -53.14 -26.16 31.99
C GLY A 180 -52.25 -25.17 32.77
N ARG A 181 -52.30 -25.26 34.10
CA ARG A 181 -51.66 -24.29 35.00
C ARG A 181 -50.13 -24.26 34.91
N ASP A 182 -49.49 -25.36 34.51
CA ASP A 182 -48.04 -25.38 34.40
C ASP A 182 -47.58 -24.75 33.08
N LEU A 183 -48.38 -24.85 32.01
CA LEU A 183 -48.14 -24.13 30.76
C LEU A 183 -48.30 -22.62 30.95
N GLU A 184 -49.36 -22.16 31.63
CA GLU A 184 -49.56 -20.74 31.94
C GLU A 184 -48.40 -20.12 32.74
N LYS A 185 -47.75 -20.91 33.62
CA LYS A 185 -46.56 -20.43 34.36
C LYS A 185 -45.36 -20.24 33.43
N VAL A 186 -45.20 -21.12 32.44
CA VAL A 186 -44.12 -21.05 31.46
C VAL A 186 -44.35 -19.88 30.52
N GLU A 187 -45.56 -19.70 29.99
CA GLU A 187 -45.94 -18.53 29.18
C GLU A 187 -45.65 -17.23 29.91
N ARG A 188 -46.14 -17.11 31.16
CA ARG A 188 -45.88 -15.92 31.99
C ARG A 188 -44.39 -15.68 32.20
N ALA A 189 -43.59 -16.73 32.42
CA ALA A 189 -42.15 -16.59 32.58
C ALA A 189 -41.47 -16.10 31.29
N CYS A 190 -41.90 -16.56 30.11
CA CYS A 190 -41.41 -16.07 28.82
C CYS A 190 -41.79 -14.60 28.60
N ASP A 191 -43.05 -14.23 28.85
CA ASP A 191 -43.55 -12.85 28.74
C ASP A 191 -42.83 -11.89 29.68
N ASP A 192 -42.57 -12.32 30.93
CA ASP A 192 -41.83 -11.55 31.92
C ASP A 192 -40.39 -11.29 31.46
N VAL A 193 -39.74 -12.29 30.84
CA VAL A 193 -38.38 -12.14 30.29
C VAL A 193 -38.36 -11.15 29.11
N LEU A 194 -39.31 -11.25 28.19
CA LEU A 194 -39.44 -10.32 27.07
C LEU A 194 -39.73 -8.88 27.54
N SER A 195 -40.61 -8.74 28.54
CA SER A 195 -40.96 -7.44 29.12
C SER A 195 -39.77 -6.79 29.83
N GLN A 196 -39.01 -7.58 30.61
CA GLN A 196 -37.79 -7.09 31.27
C GLN A 196 -36.71 -6.70 30.25
N ALA A 197 -36.54 -7.47 29.18
CA ALA A 197 -35.60 -7.13 28.11
C ALA A 197 -36.01 -5.83 27.40
N ALA A 198 -37.29 -5.66 27.07
CA ALA A 198 -37.82 -4.45 26.46
C ALA A 198 -37.64 -3.22 27.36
N GLN A 199 -37.93 -3.36 28.66
CA GLN A 199 -37.71 -2.30 29.64
C GLN A 199 -36.23 -1.92 29.72
N LYS A 200 -35.32 -2.90 29.70
CA LYS A 200 -33.89 -2.60 29.76
C LYS A 200 -33.38 -1.89 28.51
N VAL A 201 -33.89 -2.25 27.33
CA VAL A 201 -33.60 -1.54 26.08
C VAL A 201 -34.14 -0.11 26.14
N HIS A 202 -35.36 0.09 26.66
CA HIS A 202 -35.92 1.43 26.84
C HIS A 202 -35.12 2.29 27.82
N GLU A 203 -34.58 1.73 28.91
CA GLU A 203 -33.68 2.44 29.81
C GLU A 203 -32.41 2.90 29.08
N VAL A 204 -31.74 2.00 28.36
CA VAL A 204 -30.47 2.28 27.67
C VAL A 204 -30.66 3.28 26.51
N VAL A 205 -31.75 3.16 25.75
CA VAL A 205 -32.04 4.03 24.59
C VAL A 205 -32.73 5.33 25.02
N GLY A 206 -33.49 5.31 26.11
CA GLY A 206 -34.22 6.45 26.68
C GLY A 206 -33.30 7.44 27.38
N ASP A 207 -32.33 6.98 28.17
CA ASP A 207 -31.33 7.84 28.84
C ASP A 207 -30.44 8.60 27.83
N GLY A 208 -30.28 8.09 26.61
CA GLY A 208 -29.47 8.73 25.57
C GLY A 208 -30.11 9.97 24.94
N ARG A 209 -31.41 10.22 25.14
CA ARG A 209 -32.11 11.39 24.55
C ARG A 209 -32.20 12.59 25.49
N GLU A 210 -31.86 12.47 26.77
CA GLU A 210 -31.91 13.59 27.70
C GLU A 210 -30.61 14.44 27.74
N SER A 211 -29.50 14.01 27.11
CA SER A 211 -28.24 14.77 27.15
C SER A 211 -27.95 15.70 25.96
N ASP A 212 -28.71 15.64 24.86
CA ASP A 212 -28.45 16.45 23.64
C ASP A 212 -29.34 17.70 23.50
N GLY A 213 -30.09 18.05 24.54
CA GLY A 213 -30.98 19.22 24.57
C GLY A 213 -30.41 20.51 25.18
N ASN A 214 -29.15 20.54 25.61
CA ASN A 214 -28.56 21.73 26.24
C ASN A 214 -27.12 22.01 25.79
N ALA A 215 -26.95 22.38 24.52
CA ALA A 215 -25.84 23.21 24.08
C ALA A 215 -26.28 24.04 22.86
N LEU A 216 -26.34 25.35 23.10
CA LEU A 216 -26.45 26.50 22.20
C LEU A 216 -26.28 26.27 20.69
#